data_AF-A0A3M5V5U7-F1
#
_entry.id   AF-A0A3M5V5U7-F1
#
_cell.length_a   1.000
_cell.length_b   1.000
_cell.length_c   1.000
_cell.angle_alpha   90.00
_cell.angle_beta   90.00
_cell.angle_gamma   90.00
#
_symmetry.space_group_name_H-M   'P 1'
#
loop_
_entity.id
_entity.type
_entity.pdbx_description
1 polymer ?
#
loop_
_entity_poly.entity_id
_entity_poly.type
_entity_poly.pdbx_seq_one_letter_code
_entity_poly.pdbx_strand_id
1 'polypeptide(L)'
;MSAMDFQRIFLFNLSDLDERASARDQGYGLLDLQASPKPVYTALQNFLKITGPRLQPADPPAVSAVPDDLYAVPWTREDGTRLLMFWSAAGTSLTLPNITSAVVHDPLTGSRTPLSGSQGITLLLKPSLQILEWKP
;
A
#
# COMPACT_ATOMS: atom_id res chain seq x y z
N MET A 1 1.51 21.10 -3.60
CA MET A 1 2.53 20.83 -2.57
C MET A 1 1.81 20.30 -1.33
N SER A 2 2.06 19.05 -0.92
CA SER A 2 1.56 18.54 0.37
C SER A 2 2.43 19.13 1.49
N ALA A 3 1.79 19.55 2.58
CA ALA A 3 2.34 20.45 3.59
C ALA A 3 3.31 19.81 4.61
N MET A 4 3.71 18.55 4.45
CA MET A 4 4.66 17.91 5.37
C MET A 4 5.70 17.09 4.59
N ASP A 5 6.92 17.64 4.55
CA ASP A 5 8.12 17.07 3.94
C ASP A 5 8.99 16.43 5.04
N PHE A 6 8.62 15.21 5.44
CA PHE A 6 9.29 14.50 6.53
C PHE A 6 10.62 13.92 6.04
N GLN A 7 11.73 14.26 6.71
CA GLN A 7 13.01 13.59 6.46
C GLN A 7 13.06 12.17 7.06
N ARG A 8 12.31 11.94 8.15
CA ARG A 8 12.21 10.64 8.82
C ARG A 8 10.92 10.55 9.63
N ILE A 9 10.35 9.35 9.69
CA ILE A 9 9.20 9.02 10.53
C ILE A 9 9.55 7.83 11.44
N PHE A 10 8.90 7.76 12.61
CA PHE A 10 9.03 6.64 13.53
C PHE A 10 7.63 6.16 13.92
N LEU A 11 7.36 4.88 13.65
CA LEU A 11 6.12 4.24 14.10
C LEU A 11 6.17 4.05 15.61
N PHE A 12 5.09 4.40 16.29
CA PHE A 12 4.86 4.03 17.69
C PHE A 12 3.96 2.77 17.74
N ASN A 13 4.44 1.62 18.20
CA ASN A 13 5.78 1.29 18.67
C ASN A 13 6.19 -0.12 18.21
N LEU A 14 7.38 -0.58 18.60
CA LEU A 14 7.89 -1.89 18.16
C LEU A 14 7.14 -3.07 18.81
N SER A 15 6.88 -3.02 20.10
CA SER A 15 6.35 -4.13 20.89
C SER A 15 5.19 -3.67 21.75
N ASP A 16 4.22 -4.56 21.92
CA ASP A 16 3.19 -4.43 22.95
C ASP A 16 3.85 -4.28 24.33
N LEU A 17 3.10 -3.65 25.23
CA LEU A 17 3.52 -3.33 26.59
C LEU A 17 2.66 -4.10 27.58
N ASP A 18 3.21 -4.41 28.76
CA ASP A 18 2.48 -5.14 29.79
C ASP A 18 1.60 -4.21 30.64
N GLU A 19 1.07 -4.74 31.74
CA GLU A 19 0.14 -4.05 32.65
C GLU A 19 0.69 -2.77 33.29
N ARG A 20 1.99 -2.49 33.16
CA ARG A 20 2.57 -1.19 33.58
C ARG A 20 2.14 -0.04 32.67
N ALA A 21 1.69 -0.32 31.44
CA ALA A 21 1.14 0.64 30.51
C ALA A 21 -0.39 0.73 30.61
N SER A 22 -0.98 1.84 30.13
CA SER A 22 -2.44 1.96 30.03
C SER A 22 -3.01 0.92 29.07
N ALA A 23 -4.27 0.49 29.27
CA ALA A 23 -4.89 -0.54 28.43
C ALA A 23 -4.82 -0.23 26.92
N ARG A 24 -4.90 1.06 26.53
CA ARG A 24 -4.72 1.50 25.15
C ARG A 24 -3.27 1.32 24.68
N ASP A 25 -2.30 1.68 25.53
CA ASP A 25 -0.88 1.68 25.17
C ASP A 25 -0.28 0.27 25.08
N GLN A 26 -0.93 -0.72 25.69
CA GLN A 26 -0.53 -2.13 25.63
C GLN A 26 -0.61 -2.74 24.23
N GLY A 27 -1.42 -2.19 23.31
CA GLY A 27 -1.74 -2.82 22.01
C GLY A 27 -1.13 -2.20 20.75
N TYR A 28 -0.26 -1.19 20.86
CA TYR A 28 0.30 -0.46 19.69
C TYR A 28 1.40 -1.21 18.92
N GLY A 29 1.93 -2.30 19.48
CA GLY A 29 3.12 -2.96 18.97
C GLY A 29 2.95 -3.54 17.58
N LEU A 30 4.05 -3.56 16.83
CA LEU A 30 4.21 -4.47 15.71
C LEU A 30 4.32 -5.94 16.20
N LEU A 31 4.90 -6.14 17.37
CA LEU A 31 5.10 -7.43 18.02
C LEU A 31 4.23 -7.53 19.28
N ASP A 32 3.87 -8.76 19.66
CA ASP A 32 3.25 -9.04 20.96
C ASP A 32 4.27 -9.05 22.12
N LEU A 33 3.80 -9.32 23.33
CA LEU A 33 4.62 -9.38 24.55
C LEU A 33 5.72 -10.46 24.51
N GLN A 34 5.58 -11.47 23.65
CA GLN A 34 6.56 -12.53 23.46
C GLN A 34 7.47 -12.25 22.26
N ALA A 35 7.44 -11.01 21.73
CA ALA A 35 8.15 -10.58 20.54
C ALA A 35 7.76 -11.36 19.26
N SER A 36 6.56 -11.95 19.22
CA SER A 36 6.03 -12.62 18.03
C SER A 36 5.34 -11.60 17.10
N PRO A 37 5.42 -11.77 15.77
CA PRO A 37 4.78 -10.87 14.83
C PRO A 37 3.25 -10.80 14.96
N LYS A 38 2.71 -9.59 15.14
CA LYS A 38 1.27 -9.33 14.99
C LYS A 38 0.91 -9.17 13.51
N PRO A 39 -0.39 -9.21 13.14
CA PRO A 39 -0.82 -9.02 11.74
C PRO A 39 -0.27 -7.75 11.08
N VAL A 40 -0.14 -6.66 11.83
CA VAL A 40 0.43 -5.39 11.32
C VAL A 40 1.91 -5.51 10.94
N TYR A 41 2.71 -6.30 11.65
CA TYR A 41 4.10 -6.57 11.28
C TYR A 41 4.16 -7.34 9.96
N THR A 42 3.35 -8.39 9.82
CA THR A 42 3.30 -9.18 8.59
C THR A 42 2.84 -8.34 7.40
N ALA A 43 1.85 -7.47 7.59
CA ALA A 43 1.40 -6.54 6.56
C ALA A 43 2.49 -5.54 6.14
N LEU A 44 3.22 -4.97 7.12
CA LEU A 44 4.37 -4.10 6.85
C LEU A 44 5.48 -4.85 6.12
N GLN A 45 5.77 -6.09 6.50
CA GLN A 45 6.77 -6.92 5.83
C GLN A 45 6.38 -7.17 4.37
N ASN A 46 5.11 -7.51 4.10
CA ASN A 46 4.60 -7.69 2.74
C ASN A 46 4.72 -6.40 1.94
N PHE A 47 4.29 -5.27 2.51
CA PHE A 47 4.40 -3.94 1.90
C PHE A 47 5.86 -3.65 1.48
N LEU A 48 6.81 -3.79 2.41
CA LEU A 48 8.23 -3.50 2.15
C LEU A 48 8.87 -4.45 1.14
N LYS A 49 8.43 -5.72 1.09
CA LYS A 49 8.85 -6.67 0.05
C LYS A 49 8.39 -6.24 -1.34
N ILE A 50 7.20 -5.65 -1.48
CA ILE A 50 6.65 -5.17 -2.75
C ILE A 50 7.36 -3.88 -3.19
N THR A 51 7.55 -2.93 -2.26
CA THR A 51 8.17 -1.64 -2.58
C THR A 51 9.66 -1.74 -2.86
N GLY A 52 10.33 -2.73 -2.28
CA GLY A 52 11.78 -2.75 -2.23
C GLY A 52 12.34 -1.62 -1.33
N PRO A 53 13.66 -1.45 -1.32
CA PRO A 53 14.35 -0.60 -0.35
C PRO A 53 14.27 0.91 -0.67
N ARG A 54 13.89 1.29 -1.90
CA ARG A 54 13.85 2.69 -2.33
C ARG A 54 12.73 2.93 -3.33
N LEU A 55 12.01 4.03 -3.13
CA LEU A 55 11.00 4.55 -4.04
C LEU A 55 11.38 5.96 -4.49
N GLN A 56 11.09 6.26 -5.76
CA GLN A 56 11.20 7.59 -6.33
C GLN A 56 9.80 8.11 -6.66
N PRO A 57 9.50 9.41 -6.43
CA PRO A 57 8.24 10.01 -6.85
C PRO A 57 7.97 9.75 -8.33
N ALA A 58 6.71 9.53 -8.68
CA ALA A 58 6.28 9.28 -10.04
C ALA A 58 5.05 10.11 -10.40
N ASP A 59 4.79 10.25 -11.69
CA ASP A 59 3.51 10.77 -12.17
C ASP A 59 2.42 9.69 -12.06
N PRO A 60 1.17 10.09 -11.79
CA PRO A 60 0.06 9.15 -11.77
C PRO A 60 -0.20 8.57 -13.17
N PRO A 61 -0.63 7.29 -13.29
CA PRO A 61 -1.04 6.74 -14.58
C PRO A 61 -2.33 7.41 -15.08
N ALA A 62 -2.55 7.35 -16.39
CA ALA A 62 -3.81 7.79 -16.98
C ALA A 62 -4.97 6.91 -16.47
N VAL A 63 -6.08 7.54 -16.11
CA VAL A 63 -7.30 6.92 -15.60
C VAL A 63 -8.51 7.47 -16.34
N SER A 64 -9.52 6.62 -16.59
CA SER A 64 -10.70 7.04 -17.35
C SER A 64 -11.60 8.01 -16.58
N ALA A 65 -11.74 7.79 -15.27
CA ALA A 65 -12.47 8.65 -14.34
C ALA A 65 -11.88 8.47 -12.95
N VAL A 66 -11.76 9.55 -12.17
CA VAL A 66 -11.23 9.53 -10.81
C VAL A 66 -12.40 9.55 -9.83
N PRO A 67 -12.59 8.54 -8.97
CA PRO A 67 -13.54 8.60 -7.87
C PRO A 67 -13.19 9.74 -6.90
N ASP A 68 -14.19 10.44 -6.37
CA ASP A 68 -14.02 11.60 -5.49
C ASP A 68 -13.26 11.29 -4.19
N ASP A 69 -13.32 10.04 -3.74
CA ASP A 69 -12.70 9.56 -2.50
C ASP A 69 -11.44 8.70 -2.73
N LEU A 70 -10.88 8.73 -3.94
CA LEU A 70 -9.68 8.00 -4.28
C LEU A 70 -8.45 8.62 -3.61
N TYR A 71 -7.77 7.81 -2.81
CA TYR A 71 -6.38 8.05 -2.45
C TYR A 71 -5.49 7.27 -3.40
N ALA A 72 -4.53 7.94 -4.03
CA ALA A 72 -3.62 7.36 -5.02
C ALA A 72 -2.24 8.00 -4.90
N VAL A 73 -1.21 7.18 -4.64
CA VAL A 73 0.17 7.64 -4.46
C VAL A 73 1.10 6.87 -5.41
N PRO A 74 1.55 7.49 -6.52
CA PRO A 74 2.40 6.85 -7.52
C PRO A 74 3.89 6.86 -7.13
N TRP A 75 4.58 5.76 -7.41
CA TRP A 75 6.01 5.58 -7.17
C TRP A 75 6.70 4.81 -8.30
N THR A 76 8.03 4.91 -8.37
CA THR A 76 8.89 4.06 -9.21
C THR A 76 9.95 3.40 -8.34
N ARG A 77 10.15 2.09 -8.52
CA ARG A 77 11.28 1.35 -7.94
C ARG A 77 12.56 1.59 -8.75
N GLU A 78 13.72 1.30 -8.17
CA GLU A 78 15.02 1.44 -8.87
C GLU A 78 15.14 0.55 -10.12
N ASP A 79 14.39 -0.56 -10.19
CA ASP A 79 14.35 -1.47 -11.34
C ASP A 79 13.44 -0.98 -12.50
N GLY A 80 12.92 0.24 -12.39
CA GLY A 80 12.01 0.86 -13.36
C GLY A 80 10.55 0.41 -13.24
N THR A 81 10.23 -0.49 -12.30
CA THR A 81 8.84 -0.91 -12.06
C THR A 81 8.04 0.23 -11.46
N ARG A 82 6.83 0.45 -11.97
CA ARG A 82 5.89 1.44 -11.46
C ARG A 82 4.99 0.82 -10.39
N LEU A 83 4.72 1.59 -9.35
CA LEU A 83 3.79 1.24 -8.28
C LEU A 83 2.72 2.32 -8.13
N LEU A 84 1.49 1.90 -7.86
CA LEU A 84 0.41 2.78 -7.42
C LEU A 84 -0.14 2.23 -6.12
N MET A 85 0.02 2.98 -5.03
CA MET A 85 -0.64 2.67 -3.76
C MET A 85 -2.01 3.34 -3.76
N PHE A 86 -3.09 2.57 -3.58
CA PHE A 86 -4.45 3.08 -3.73
C PHE A 86 -5.45 2.50 -2.74
N TRP A 87 -6.48 3.28 -2.41
CA TRP A 87 -7.70 2.86 -1.71
C TRP A 87 -8.82 3.89 -1.92
N SER A 88 -10.07 3.48 -1.68
CA SER A 88 -11.26 4.34 -1.69
C SER A 88 -12.26 3.80 -0.68
N ALA A 89 -12.91 4.70 0.08
CA ALA A 89 -13.84 4.31 1.13
C ALA A 89 -15.12 3.67 0.57
N ALA A 90 -15.60 4.16 -0.57
CA ALA A 90 -16.82 3.68 -1.23
C ALA A 90 -16.67 2.31 -1.92
N GLY A 91 -15.44 1.88 -2.21
CA GLY A 91 -15.17 0.55 -2.78
C GLY A 91 -15.69 0.35 -4.20
N THR A 92 -15.40 1.30 -5.10
CA THR A 92 -15.81 1.29 -6.52
C THR A 92 -14.74 0.64 -7.41
N SER A 93 -14.70 0.96 -8.71
CA SER A 93 -13.67 0.50 -9.65
C SER A 93 -12.90 1.66 -10.28
N LEU A 94 -11.68 1.38 -10.73
CA LEU A 94 -10.81 2.32 -11.43
C LEU A 94 -10.27 1.69 -12.71
N THR A 95 -10.50 2.30 -13.86
CA THR A 95 -10.01 1.81 -15.16
C THR A 95 -8.75 2.54 -15.59
N LEU A 96 -7.73 1.76 -15.98
CA LEU A 96 -6.41 2.19 -16.41
C LEU A 96 -6.20 1.80 -17.88
N PRO A 97 -6.53 2.67 -18.85
CA PRO A 97 -6.57 2.30 -20.28
C PRO A 97 -5.20 1.92 -20.87
N ASN A 98 -4.11 2.47 -20.32
CA ASN A 98 -2.76 2.30 -20.89
C ASN A 98 -1.95 1.18 -20.23
N ILE A 99 -2.54 0.43 -19.29
CA ILE A 99 -1.87 -0.67 -18.59
C ILE A 99 -2.60 -1.96 -18.94
N THR A 100 -1.96 -2.82 -19.73
CA THR A 100 -2.59 -4.06 -20.25
C THR A 100 -2.19 -5.32 -19.47
N SER A 101 -1.15 -5.23 -18.64
CA SER A 101 -0.67 -6.31 -17.78
C SER A 101 -0.10 -5.72 -16.50
N ALA A 102 -0.57 -6.21 -15.35
CA ALA A 102 -0.14 -5.74 -14.05
C ALA A 102 -0.42 -6.81 -12.98
N VAL A 103 -0.02 -6.51 -11.75
CA VAL A 103 -0.29 -7.33 -10.58
C VAL A 103 -0.83 -6.44 -9.47
N VAL A 104 -1.96 -6.83 -8.89
CA VAL A 104 -2.48 -6.18 -7.68
C VAL A 104 -2.04 -6.98 -6.46
N HIS A 105 -1.46 -6.28 -5.51
CA HIS A 105 -1.04 -6.80 -4.23
C HIS A 105 -1.95 -6.27 -3.12
N ASP A 106 -2.27 -7.13 -2.16
CA ASP A 106 -2.98 -6.77 -0.93
C ASP A 106 -2.04 -7.09 0.25
N PRO A 107 -1.34 -6.09 0.84
CA PRO A 107 -0.34 -6.35 1.87
C PRO A 107 -0.92 -6.93 3.16
N LEU A 108 -2.20 -6.65 3.47
CA LEU A 108 -2.87 -7.17 4.67
C LEU A 108 -3.03 -8.69 4.62
N THR A 109 -3.28 -9.23 3.43
CA THR A 109 -3.50 -10.67 3.20
C THR A 109 -2.29 -11.36 2.58
N GLY A 110 -1.35 -10.61 2.00
CA GLY A 110 -0.28 -11.14 1.17
C GLY A 110 -0.74 -11.59 -0.23
N SER A 111 -1.99 -11.32 -0.61
CA SER A 111 -2.53 -11.73 -1.91
C SER A 111 -1.82 -11.05 -3.07
N ARG A 112 -1.69 -11.80 -4.18
CA ARG A 112 -1.11 -11.36 -5.44
C ARG A 112 -2.02 -11.80 -6.59
N THR A 113 -2.66 -10.84 -7.24
CA THR A 113 -3.63 -11.09 -8.31
C THR A 113 -3.14 -10.50 -9.63
N PRO A 114 -2.71 -11.34 -10.59
CA PRO A 114 -2.42 -10.88 -11.95
C PRO A 114 -3.67 -10.32 -12.62
N LEU A 115 -3.52 -9.20 -13.32
CA LEU A 115 -4.56 -8.59 -14.16
C LEU A 115 -4.03 -8.44 -15.58
N SER A 116 -4.89 -8.71 -16.55
CA SER A 116 -4.60 -8.46 -17.96
C SER A 116 -5.84 -8.02 -18.72
N GLY A 117 -5.64 -7.22 -19.76
CA GLY A 117 -6.72 -6.74 -20.62
C GLY A 117 -6.20 -6.10 -21.90
N SER A 118 -6.92 -6.28 -23.01
CA SER A 118 -6.52 -5.80 -24.33
C SER A 118 -6.72 -4.30 -24.54
N GLN A 119 -7.51 -3.65 -23.68
CA GLN A 119 -7.86 -2.22 -23.73
C GLN A 119 -7.60 -1.52 -22.38
N GLY A 120 -6.64 -2.06 -21.61
CA GLY A 120 -6.38 -1.64 -20.25
C GLY A 120 -6.90 -2.63 -19.20
N ILE A 121 -6.66 -2.32 -17.93
CA ILE A 121 -7.12 -3.10 -16.77
C ILE A 121 -8.12 -2.31 -15.94
N THR A 122 -8.95 -3.04 -15.19
CA THR A 122 -9.84 -2.44 -14.19
C THR A 122 -9.46 -2.95 -12.80
N LEU A 123 -9.24 -2.02 -11.87
CA LEU A 123 -9.02 -2.30 -10.46
C LEU A 123 -10.34 -2.29 -9.73
N LEU A 124 -10.53 -3.24 -8.81
CA LEU A 124 -11.54 -3.14 -7.77
C LEU A 124 -10.91 -2.43 -6.57
N LEU A 125 -11.51 -1.32 -6.15
CA LEU A 125 -11.03 -0.53 -5.04
C LEU A 125 -11.55 -1.12 -3.72
N LYS A 126 -10.69 -1.13 -2.72
CA LYS A 126 -11.04 -1.48 -1.35
C LYS A 126 -10.88 -0.27 -0.41
N PRO A 127 -11.54 -0.28 0.76
CA PRO A 127 -11.26 0.67 1.83
C PRO A 127 -9.85 0.55 2.42
N SER A 128 -9.20 -0.60 2.22
CA SER A 128 -7.81 -0.85 2.64
C SER A 128 -6.83 -0.64 1.50
N LEU A 129 -5.60 -0.23 1.82
CA LEU A 129 -4.51 -0.06 0.86
C LEU A 129 -4.25 -1.32 0.03
N GLN A 130 -4.18 -1.15 -1.28
CA GLN A 130 -3.67 -2.10 -2.26
C GLN A 130 -2.53 -1.46 -3.05
N ILE A 131 -1.71 -2.29 -3.70
CA ILE A 131 -0.59 -1.84 -4.53
C ILE A 131 -0.72 -2.45 -5.92
N LEU A 132 -0.83 -1.61 -6.95
CA LEU A 132 -0.68 -2.04 -8.33
C LEU A 132 0.81 -2.01 -8.71
N GLU A 133 1.32 -3.10 -9.26
CA GLU A 133 2.67 -3.21 -9.81
C GLU A 133 2.60 -3.46 -11.32
N TRP A 134 3.31 -2.66 -12.12
CA TRP A 134 3.39 -2.86 -13.57
C TRP A 134 4.71 -2.33 -14.15
N LYS A 135 5.04 -2.77 -15.37
CA LYS A 135 6.12 -2.18 -16.17
C LYS A 135 5.54 -1.30 -17.28
N PRO A 136 6.13 -0.13 -17.54
CA PRO A 136 5.80 0.70 -18.70
C PRO A 136 6.04 -0.04 -20.03
#